data_AF-D0CFR8-F1
#
_entry.id   AF-D0CFR8-F1
#
_cell.length_a   1.000
_cell.length_b   1.000
_cell.length_c   1.000
_cell.angle_alpha   90.00
_cell.angle_beta   90.00
_cell.angle_gamma   90.00
#
_symmetry.space_group_name_H-M   'P 1'
#
loop_
_entity.id
_entity.type
_entity.pdbx_description
1 polymer ?
#
loop_
_entity_poly.entity_id
_entity_poly.type
_entity_poly.pdbx_seq_one_letter_code
_entity_poly.pdbx_strand_id
1 'polypeptide(L)'
;MNNNPETIEINGLKTIHKLCEFAVNHNMEGCSFTEIVERMFSELEETTKKLVMKASRVELTCEQLYAAANFGSPDNDPDLIDTEVTIAWFESGHSGSGYYAYISEYPEEGAIKLESKLGAEQP
;
A
#
# COMPACT_ATOMS: atom_id res chain seq x y z
N MET A 1 11.58 12.20 39.31
CA MET A 1 12.69 11.68 38.47
C MET A 1 13.48 12.89 38.01
N ASN A 2 14.75 13.00 38.43
CA ASN A 2 15.61 14.15 38.10
C ASN A 2 16.06 14.03 36.64
N ASN A 3 15.67 14.97 35.79
CA ASN A 3 16.30 15.15 34.49
C ASN A 3 17.67 15.79 34.73
N ASN A 4 18.74 15.04 34.47
CA ASN A 4 20.10 15.53 34.56
C ASN A 4 20.33 16.61 33.48
N PRO A 5 20.61 17.87 33.84
CA PRO A 5 20.82 18.96 32.87
C PRO A 5 22.11 18.83 32.05
N GLU A 6 22.98 17.88 32.37
CA GLU A 6 24.23 17.60 31.62
C GLU A 6 24.06 16.60 30.47
N THR A 7 22.89 15.99 30.33
CA THR A 7 22.63 15.06 29.22
C THR A 7 22.14 15.84 28.00
N ILE A 8 23.04 16.13 27.06
CA ILE A 8 22.65 16.64 25.73
C ILE A 8 22.17 15.43 24.91
N GLU A 9 20.86 15.23 24.81
CA GLU A 9 20.28 14.24 23.90
C GLU A 9 20.37 14.76 22.45
N ILE A 10 21.47 14.43 21.77
CA ILE A 10 21.62 14.72 20.35
C ILE A 10 20.88 13.63 19.57
N ASN A 11 19.57 13.82 19.33
CA ASN A 11 18.79 12.90 18.47
C ASN A 11 19.47 12.66 17.10
N GLY A 12 20.24 13.63 16.61
CA GLY A 12 21.07 13.49 15.41
C GLY A 12 22.16 12.41 15.49
N LEU A 13 22.72 12.12 16.67
CA LEU A 13 23.81 11.14 16.82
C LEU A 13 23.35 9.71 16.49
N LYS A 14 22.13 9.35 16.93
CA LYS A 14 21.53 8.05 16.60
C LYS A 14 21.30 7.91 15.09
N THR A 15 20.86 8.98 14.43
CA THR A 15 20.67 9.01 12.97
C THR A 15 21.99 8.89 12.22
N ILE A 16 23.03 9.58 12.68
CA ILE A 16 24.39 9.49 12.10
C ILE A 16 24.92 8.05 12.23
N HIS A 17 24.78 7.41 13.39
CA HIS A 17 25.23 6.02 13.55
C HIS A 17 24.53 5.06 12.58
N LYS A 18 23.20 5.21 12.38
CA LYS A 18 22.45 4.40 11.41
C LYS A 18 22.92 4.64 9.97
N LEU A 19 23.24 5.89 9.61
CA LEU A 19 23.78 6.25 8.30
C LEU A 19 25.17 5.64 8.08
N CYS A 20 26.04 5.66 9.11
CA CYS A 20 27.34 5.01 9.04
C CYS A 20 27.20 3.48 8.90
N GLU A 21 26.29 2.85 9.65
CA GLU A 21 26.01 1.42 9.55
C GLU A 21 25.48 1.06 8.15
N PHE A 22 24.58 1.86 7.59
CA PHE A 22 24.12 1.74 6.21
C PHE A 22 25.30 1.83 5.22
N ALA A 23 26.17 2.83 5.35
CA ALA A 23 27.32 2.97 4.46
C ALA A 23 28.26 1.74 4.50
N VAL A 24 28.50 1.17 5.68
CA VAL A 24 29.31 -0.05 5.85
C VAL A 24 28.65 -1.24 5.16
N ASN A 25 27.35 -1.46 5.39
CA ASN A 25 26.62 -2.59 4.80
C ASN A 25 26.54 -2.52 3.26
N HIS A 26 26.68 -1.32 2.69
CA HIS A 26 26.62 -1.06 1.26
C HIS A 26 28.01 -0.81 0.63
N ASN A 27 29.11 -1.09 1.35
CA ASN A 27 30.49 -0.87 0.89
C ASN A 27 30.77 0.55 0.35
N MET A 28 30.20 1.57 1.00
CA MET A 28 30.31 2.98 0.58
C MET A 28 31.52 3.69 1.20
N GLU A 29 32.63 2.98 1.40
CA GLU A 29 33.85 3.57 1.94
C GLU A 29 34.38 4.65 0.97
N GLY A 30 34.77 5.80 1.52
CA GLY A 30 35.23 6.95 0.73
C GLY A 30 34.12 7.80 0.11
N CYS A 31 32.85 7.41 0.24
CA CYS A 31 31.72 8.24 -0.17
C CYS A 31 31.49 9.39 0.81
N SER A 32 31.05 10.52 0.29
CA SER A 32 30.59 11.66 1.08
C SER A 32 29.27 11.35 1.79
N PHE A 33 28.98 12.12 2.84
CA PHE A 33 27.72 11.99 3.57
C PHE A 33 26.50 12.20 2.67
N THR A 34 26.60 13.11 1.70
CA THR A 34 25.54 13.37 0.71
C THR A 34 25.25 12.13 -0.14
N GLU A 35 26.29 11.48 -0.68
CA GLU A 35 26.14 10.27 -1.51
C GLU A 35 25.51 9.11 -0.72
N ILE A 36 25.89 8.96 0.55
CA ILE A 36 25.31 7.96 1.47
C ILE A 36 23.81 8.23 1.68
N VAL A 37 23.44 9.48 1.91
CA VAL A 37 22.04 9.88 2.13
C VAL A 37 21.20 9.70 0.87
N GLU A 38 21.70 10.12 -0.30
CA GLU A 38 21.03 9.94 -1.59
C GLU A 38 20.79 8.46 -1.92
N ARG A 39 21.78 7.61 -1.61
CA ARG A 39 21.65 6.16 -1.78
C ARG A 39 20.59 5.57 -0.85
N MET A 40 20.59 5.97 0.42
CA MET A 40 19.60 5.53 1.40
C MET A 40 18.18 5.93 0.96
N PHE A 41 17.99 7.18 0.50
CA PHE A 41 16.69 7.64 0.01
C PHE A 41 16.24 6.87 -1.24
N SER A 42 17.14 6.62 -2.19
CA SER A 42 16.83 5.85 -3.40
C SER A 42 16.34 4.44 -3.05
N GLU A 43 16.98 3.76 -2.10
CA GLU A 43 16.57 2.42 -1.67
C GLU A 43 15.26 2.42 -0.87
N LEU A 44 15.01 3.47 -0.08
CA LEU A 44 13.71 3.67 0.58
C LEU A 44 12.59 3.88 -0.44
N GLU A 45 12.84 4.65 -1.50
CA GLU A 45 11.88 4.83 -2.59
C GLU A 45 11.59 3.52 -3.32
N GLU A 46 12.62 2.74 -3.65
CA GLU A 46 12.45 1.42 -4.28
C GLU A 46 11.69 0.44 -3.38
N THR A 47 11.99 0.43 -2.08
CA THR A 47 11.32 -0.42 -1.10
C THR A 47 9.85 -0.01 -0.95
N THR A 48 9.59 1.30 -0.87
CA THR A 48 8.23 1.85 -0.85
C THR A 48 7.48 1.48 -2.12
N LYS A 49 8.08 1.65 -3.30
CA LYS A 49 7.48 1.24 -4.59
C LYS A 49 7.14 -0.25 -4.60
N LYS A 50 8.05 -1.12 -4.14
CA LYS A 50 7.82 -2.57 -4.05
C LYS A 50 6.68 -2.91 -3.07
N LEU A 51 6.60 -2.21 -1.93
CA LEU A 51 5.52 -2.36 -0.96
C LEU A 51 4.17 -1.90 -1.54
N VAL A 52 4.14 -0.76 -2.22
CA VAL A 52 2.95 -0.25 -2.92
C VAL A 52 2.53 -1.21 -4.02
N MET A 53 3.44 -1.71 -4.85
CA MET A 53 3.12 -2.71 -5.88
C MET A 53 2.60 -4.02 -5.28
N LYS A 54 3.16 -4.47 -4.16
CA LYS A 54 2.68 -5.65 -3.43
C LYS A 54 1.29 -5.41 -2.82
N ALA A 55 1.00 -4.19 -2.36
CA ALA A 55 -0.32 -3.77 -1.92
C ALA A 55 -1.30 -3.53 -3.09
N SER A 56 -0.80 -3.33 -4.32
CA SER A 56 -1.60 -3.15 -5.54
C SER A 56 -2.09 -4.48 -6.12
N ARG A 57 -1.58 -5.62 -5.64
CA ARG A 57 -2.10 -6.93 -6.01
C ARG A 57 -3.19 -7.33 -5.01
N VAL A 58 -4.40 -7.49 -5.52
CA VAL A 58 -5.54 -8.07 -4.79
C VAL A 58 -5.79 -9.50 -5.28
N GLU A 59 -6.05 -10.41 -4.36
CA GLU A 59 -6.52 -11.77 -4.67
C GLU A 59 -8.02 -11.82 -4.45
N LEU A 60 -8.78 -12.12 -5.51
CA LEU A 60 -10.23 -12.20 -5.49
C LEU A 60 -10.66 -13.59 -5.90
N THR A 61 -11.75 -14.08 -5.32
CA THR A 61 -12.40 -15.30 -5.78
C THR A 61 -13.13 -15.04 -7.11
N CYS A 62 -13.42 -16.10 -7.87
CA CYS A 62 -14.25 -15.95 -9.06
C CYS A 62 -15.63 -15.36 -8.73
N GLU A 63 -16.20 -15.68 -7.55
CA GLU A 63 -17.46 -15.09 -7.08
C GLU A 63 -17.37 -13.57 -6.94
N GLN A 64 -16.27 -13.05 -6.38
CA GLN A 64 -16.04 -11.61 -6.27
C GLN A 64 -15.82 -10.95 -7.64
N LEU A 65 -15.11 -11.63 -8.55
CA LEU A 65 -14.93 -11.15 -9.93
C LEU A 65 -16.27 -11.11 -10.68
N TYR A 66 -17.12 -12.12 -10.51
CA TYR A 66 -18.47 -12.15 -11.09
C TYR A 66 -19.35 -11.05 -10.50
N ALA A 67 -19.27 -10.81 -9.19
CA ALA A 67 -20.02 -9.73 -8.56
C ALA A 67 -19.59 -8.36 -9.12
N ALA A 68 -18.29 -8.11 -9.27
CA ALA A 68 -17.77 -6.89 -9.88
C ALA A 68 -18.20 -6.74 -11.35
N ALA A 69 -18.12 -7.81 -12.15
CA ALA A 69 -18.53 -7.80 -13.55
C ALA A 69 -20.04 -7.56 -13.70
N ASN A 70 -20.87 -8.25 -12.92
CA ASN A 70 -22.32 -8.07 -12.94
C ASN A 70 -22.76 -6.69 -12.40
N PHE A 71 -21.93 -6.03 -11.60
CA PHE A 71 -22.17 -4.66 -11.19
C PHE A 71 -21.97 -3.66 -12.35
N GLY A 72 -20.92 -3.84 -13.16
CA GLY A 72 -20.67 -3.00 -14.34
C GLY A 72 -21.58 -3.31 -15.53
N SER A 73 -21.88 -4.60 -15.75
CA SER A 73 -22.77 -5.09 -16.81
C SER A 73 -23.75 -6.10 -16.21
N PRO A 74 -24.88 -5.62 -15.65
CA PRO A 74 -25.93 -6.49 -15.13
C PRO A 74 -26.43 -7.47 -16.20
N ASP A 75 -26.56 -8.75 -15.84
CA ASP A 75 -27.04 -9.82 -16.74
C ASP A 75 -26.24 -9.98 -18.06
N ASN A 76 -25.02 -9.45 -18.12
CA ASN A 76 -24.20 -9.36 -19.34
C ASN A 76 -24.87 -8.55 -20.46
N ASP A 77 -25.46 -7.41 -20.12
CA ASP A 77 -25.99 -6.45 -21.09
C ASP A 77 -24.91 -6.10 -22.14
N PRO A 78 -25.12 -6.41 -23.44
CA PRO A 78 -24.16 -6.13 -24.50
C PRO A 78 -23.80 -4.65 -24.64
N ASP A 79 -24.69 -3.74 -24.25
CA ASP A 79 -24.47 -2.30 -24.34
C ASP A 79 -23.60 -1.76 -23.19
N LEU A 80 -23.36 -2.56 -22.15
CA LEU A 80 -22.59 -2.20 -20.95
C LEU A 80 -21.34 -3.07 -20.76
N ILE A 81 -21.06 -4.00 -21.68
CA ILE A 81 -19.99 -5.00 -21.54
C ILE A 81 -18.59 -4.39 -21.49
N ASP A 82 -18.42 -3.19 -22.04
CA ASP A 82 -17.18 -2.42 -22.06
C ASP A 82 -17.07 -1.41 -20.89
N THR A 83 -18.06 -1.38 -19.99
CA THR A 83 -18.04 -0.53 -18.79
C THR A 83 -16.81 -0.83 -17.94
N GLU A 84 -16.02 0.20 -17.66
CA GLU A 84 -14.84 0.07 -16.81
C GLU A 84 -15.25 -0.01 -15.33
N VAL A 85 -14.78 -1.07 -14.66
CA VAL A 85 -14.99 -1.28 -13.22
C VAL A 85 -13.64 -1.22 -12.51
N THR A 86 -13.50 -0.29 -11.56
CA THR A 86 -12.32 -0.17 -10.71
C THR A 86 -12.53 -0.95 -9.41
N ILE A 87 -11.52 -1.72 -9.01
CA ILE A 87 -11.46 -2.37 -7.70
C ILE A 87 -10.40 -1.67 -6.85
N ALA A 88 -10.78 -1.17 -5.68
CA ALA A 88 -9.86 -0.49 -4.77
C ALA A 88 -10.17 -0.76 -3.29
N TRP A 89 -9.16 -0.60 -2.44
CA TRP A 89 -9.32 -0.69 -0.98
C TRP A 89 -9.83 0.63 -0.42
N PHE A 90 -10.83 0.56 0.46
CA PHE A 90 -11.40 1.70 1.17
C PHE A 90 -11.21 1.46 2.66
N GLU A 91 -10.59 2.42 3.36
CA GLU A 91 -10.46 2.39 4.83
C GLU A 91 -11.80 2.61 5.55
N SER A 92 -12.71 3.37 4.93
CA SER A 92 -14.04 3.69 5.48
C SER A 92 -15.09 3.72 4.37
N GLY A 93 -15.38 2.55 3.78
CA GLY A 93 -16.49 2.38 2.84
C GLY A 93 -17.85 2.31 3.55
N HIS A 94 -18.93 2.28 2.76
CA HIS A 94 -20.30 2.27 3.28
C HIS A 94 -20.62 1.07 4.19
N SER A 95 -19.85 -0.03 4.07
CA SER A 95 -19.94 -1.24 4.88
C SER A 95 -18.63 -1.54 5.60
N GLY A 96 -17.91 -0.50 6.03
CA GLY A 96 -16.62 -0.60 6.73
C GLY A 96 -15.43 -0.74 5.78
N SER A 97 -14.26 -1.07 6.31
CA SER A 97 -13.07 -1.25 5.49
C SER A 97 -13.15 -2.52 4.61
N GLY A 98 -12.52 -2.47 3.44
CA GLY A 98 -12.48 -3.59 2.51
C GLY A 98 -12.20 -3.19 1.07
N TYR A 99 -12.17 -4.19 0.18
CA TYR A 99 -12.16 -3.95 -1.26
C TYR A 99 -13.57 -3.69 -1.77
N TYR A 100 -13.70 -2.68 -2.62
CA TYR A 100 -14.94 -2.28 -3.26
C TYR A 100 -14.75 -2.22 -4.77
N ALA A 101 -15.79 -2.57 -5.52
CA ALA A 101 -15.88 -2.34 -6.96
C ALA A 101 -16.85 -1.19 -7.24
N TYR A 102 -16.47 -0.29 -8.13
CA TYR A 102 -17.31 0.83 -8.59
C TYR A 102 -17.08 1.09 -10.08
N ILE A 103 -18.04 1.74 -10.74
CA ILE A 103 -17.92 2.14 -12.15
C ILE A 103 -16.95 3.31 -12.25
N SER A 104 -15.88 3.16 -13.02
CA SER A 104 -14.77 4.12 -13.06
C SER A 104 -15.20 5.51 -13.51
N GLU A 105 -16.18 5.58 -14.42
CA GLU A 105 -16.72 6.82 -14.97
C GLU A 105 -17.69 7.55 -14.03
N TYR A 106 -18.32 6.81 -13.10
CA TYR A 106 -19.34 7.31 -12.18
C TYR A 106 -19.12 6.80 -10.74
N PRO A 107 -17.99 7.11 -10.10
CA PRO A 107 -17.69 6.64 -8.74
C PRO A 107 -18.71 7.10 -7.69
N GLU A 108 -19.49 8.13 -7.97
CA GLU A 108 -20.56 8.66 -7.13
C GLU A 108 -21.85 7.82 -7.13
N GLU A 109 -22.08 6.98 -8.15
CA GLU A 109 -23.29 6.14 -8.24
C GLU A 109 -23.28 4.98 -7.23
N GLY A 110 -22.15 4.80 -6.55
CA GLY A 110 -21.99 3.87 -5.46
C GLY A 110 -20.95 2.81 -5.78
N ALA A 111 -20.76 1.93 -4.81
CA ALA A 111 -19.83 0.83 -4.91
C ALA A 111 -20.45 -0.40 -4.29
N ILE A 112 -20.00 -1.58 -4.70
CA ILE A 112 -20.30 -2.83 -4.02
C ILE A 112 -19.09 -3.31 -3.25
N LYS A 113 -19.30 -3.77 -2.01
CA LYS A 113 -18.24 -4.40 -1.24
C LYS A 113 -17.97 -5.79 -1.78
N LEU A 114 -16.72 -6.09 -2.11
CA LEU A 114 -16.29 -7.43 -2.48
C LEU A 114 -15.98 -8.19 -1.17
N GLU A 115 -17.01 -8.78 -0.56
CA GLU A 115 -16.82 -9.52 0.69
C GLU A 115 -15.93 -10.74 0.48
N SER A 116 -14.86 -10.86 1.25
CA SER A 116 -14.15 -12.13 1.42
C SER A 116 -14.80 -12.86 2.57
N LYS A 117 -15.52 -13.96 2.32
CA LYS A 117 -15.78 -14.93 3.40
C LYS A 117 -14.46 -15.65 3.73
N LEU A 118 -13.52 -14.96 4.40
CA LEU A 118 -12.49 -15.63 5.19
C LEU A 118 -13.08 -15.89 6.57
N GLY A 119 -13.88 -16.94 6.65
CA GLY A 119 -14.63 -17.34 7.84
C GLY A 119 -15.15 -18.76 7.74
N ALA A 120 -14.29 -19.70 7.38
CA ALA A 120 -14.47 -21.13 7.64
C ALA A 120 -13.08 -21.80 7.65
N GLU A 121 -12.87 -22.66 8.64
CA GLU A 121 -11.61 -23.21 9.15
C GLU A 121 -10.63 -23.75 8.09
N GLN A 122 -9.33 -23.56 8.35
CA GLN A 122 -8.26 -24.31 7.65
C GLN A 122 -8.22 -25.78 8.13
N PRO A 123 -7.91 -26.75 7.24
CA PRO A 123 -7.74 -28.16 7.59
C PRO A 123 -6.47 -28.45 8.40
#